data_AF-A0A0R2TTJ8-F1
#
_entry.id   AF-A0A0R2TTJ8-F1
#
_cell.length_a   1.000
_cell.length_b   1.000
_cell.length_c   1.000
_cell.angle_alpha   90.00
_cell.angle_beta   90.00
_cell.angle_gamma   90.00
#
_symmetry.space_group_name_H-M   'P 1'
#
loop_
_entity.id
_entity.type
_entity.pdbx_description
1 polymer ?
#
loop_
_entity_poly.entity_id
_entity_poly.type
_entity_poly.pdbx_seq_one_letter_code
_entity_poly.pdbx_strand_id
1 'polypeptide(L)'
;FGITALALLPRSKISVASNNVTIIAIAQSGDEKLRLQSDLADQKPTSLQVSITISAPRPVITPFTFRMSIDETGPRIEACSADSTKAQTAILKAAQAAGLPKSENCTIGLGAPSPRWAQGVIAGIEAVQALGKGTITISDADVYLMGDSNTPPEVFEDVEANLKANLPPVFSLDADLPQKPAAEDGAQSEFSAQLRPDGQVRLRGFLPDLNLQTAVKSYAQTLFGAQNVFMASEIDPGLPRGWPAQVFAALKALALVHHGQITVQADMVRMTGVSAKPYARDSVARILSDQLGRDGRFEASVTYDQELDPTVIVPTSEACLTQLADILVKDKITFEPASTAISPTARKVLDALAETLKKCPEIMLEIGGHTDAVGPAESNRGLSQARAEAVLVALQARRAPVAGLSAYGYGEDNPIANNATEAGRDANRRISITRRKDDTDRENTAILGLINDDERPSFAPAQDAMRPKPRPSSM
;
A
#
# COMPACT_ATOMS: atom_id res chain seq x y z
N PHE A 1 20.90 -5.83 -16.51
CA PHE A 1 19.89 -6.51 -15.68
C PHE A 1 20.45 -7.02 -14.36
N GLY A 2 21.34 -8.03 -14.33
CA GLY A 2 21.86 -8.55 -13.05
C GLY A 2 22.52 -7.47 -12.15
N ILE A 3 23.31 -6.58 -12.76
CA ILE A 3 23.91 -5.43 -12.06
C ILE A 3 22.85 -4.40 -11.65
N THR A 4 21.87 -4.12 -12.51
CA THR A 4 20.75 -3.20 -12.24
C THR A 4 19.90 -3.68 -11.06
N ALA A 5 19.59 -4.97 -11.02
CA ALA A 5 18.89 -5.59 -9.92
C ALA A 5 19.70 -5.57 -8.61
N LEU A 6 21.04 -5.56 -8.68
CA LEU A 6 21.89 -5.45 -7.50
C LEU A 6 21.77 -4.06 -6.85
N ALA A 7 21.66 -3.01 -7.66
CA ALA A 7 21.47 -1.63 -7.19
C ALA A 7 20.11 -1.42 -6.50
N LEU A 8 19.04 -2.04 -7.03
CA LEU A 8 17.69 -1.98 -6.45
C LEU A 8 17.54 -2.84 -5.20
N LEU A 9 18.34 -3.90 -5.07
CA LEU A 9 18.20 -4.91 -4.04
C LEU A 9 19.45 -4.96 -3.15
N PRO A 10 19.58 -4.03 -2.18
CA PRO A 10 20.78 -3.91 -1.36
C PRO A 10 21.05 -5.16 -0.49
N ARG A 11 20.05 -6.02 -0.30
CA ARG A 11 20.15 -7.32 0.38
C ARG A 11 19.79 -8.44 -0.58
N SER A 12 20.65 -8.69 -1.57
CA SER A 12 20.41 -9.73 -2.57
C SER A 12 21.63 -10.56 -2.92
N LYS A 13 21.35 -11.74 -3.48
CA LYS A 13 22.27 -12.59 -4.21
C LYS A 13 21.77 -12.68 -5.63
N ILE A 14 22.64 -12.31 -6.58
CA ILE A 14 22.33 -12.35 -8.01
C ILE A 14 23.32 -13.28 -8.68
N SER A 15 22.79 -14.27 -9.39
CA SER A 15 23.58 -15.25 -10.16
C SER A 15 23.29 -15.03 -11.63
N VAL A 16 24.32 -14.77 -12.42
CA VAL A 16 24.22 -14.49 -13.85
C VAL A 16 24.88 -15.64 -14.62
N ALA A 17 24.10 -16.26 -15.51
CA ALA A 17 24.55 -17.24 -16.50
C ALA A 17 24.22 -16.72 -17.90
N SER A 18 24.74 -17.40 -18.94
CA SER A 18 24.66 -16.96 -20.34
C SER A 18 23.25 -16.57 -20.80
N ASN A 19 22.20 -17.30 -20.40
CA ASN A 19 20.81 -17.02 -20.76
C ASN A 19 19.86 -16.92 -19.55
N ASN A 20 20.38 -16.92 -18.32
CA ASN A 20 19.54 -16.92 -17.11
C ASN A 20 20.12 -16.00 -16.04
N VAL A 21 19.25 -15.20 -15.41
CA VAL A 21 19.57 -14.45 -14.19
C VAL A 21 18.67 -14.91 -13.06
N THR A 22 19.28 -15.39 -11.98
CA THR A 22 18.56 -15.73 -10.75
C THR A 22 18.81 -14.67 -9.70
N ILE A 23 17.73 -14.08 -9.18
CA ILE A 23 17.75 -13.04 -8.15
C ILE A 23 17.09 -13.59 -6.90
N ILE A 24 17.81 -13.56 -5.78
CA ILE A 24 17.28 -13.84 -4.45
C ILE A 24 17.48 -12.58 -3.62
N ALA A 25 16.42 -11.97 -3.11
CA ALA A 25 16.50 -10.72 -2.37
C ALA A 25 15.64 -10.69 -1.10
N ILE A 26 15.97 -9.76 -0.22
CA ILE A 26 15.25 -9.47 1.03
C ILE A 26 14.81 -7.99 0.99
N ALA A 27 13.51 -7.75 0.95
CA ALA A 27 12.90 -6.43 1.17
C ALA A 27 12.81 -6.13 2.67
N GLN A 28 12.57 -4.88 3.06
CA GLN A 28 12.33 -4.45 4.44
C GLN A 28 10.86 -4.59 4.86
N SER A 29 9.93 -4.55 3.90
CA SER A 29 8.50 -4.70 4.16
C SER A 29 7.77 -5.42 3.01
N GLY A 30 6.51 -5.80 3.23
CA GLY A 30 5.65 -6.35 2.19
C GLY A 30 5.40 -5.37 1.04
N ASP A 31 5.14 -4.11 1.37
CA ASP A 31 4.94 -3.03 0.38
C ASP A 31 6.20 -2.80 -0.45
N GLU A 32 7.38 -2.80 0.18
CA GLU A 32 8.64 -2.68 -0.54
C GLU A 32 8.89 -3.92 -1.41
N LYS A 33 8.55 -5.13 -0.95
CA LYS A 33 8.62 -6.32 -1.79
C LYS A 33 7.77 -6.17 -3.03
N LEU A 34 6.52 -5.72 -2.92
CA LEU A 34 5.63 -5.53 -4.08
C LEU A 34 6.21 -4.49 -5.04
N ARG A 35 6.70 -3.37 -4.51
CA ARG A 35 7.39 -2.32 -5.29
C ARG A 35 8.61 -2.87 -6.02
N LEU A 36 9.51 -3.55 -5.31
CA LEU A 36 10.73 -4.15 -5.90
C LEU A 36 10.40 -5.24 -6.92
N GLN A 37 9.33 -6.03 -6.71
CA GLN A 37 8.88 -7.01 -7.68
C GLN A 37 8.39 -6.34 -8.97
N SER A 38 7.64 -5.24 -8.85
CA SER A 38 7.25 -4.41 -9.99
C SER A 38 8.48 -3.81 -10.68
N ASP A 39 9.34 -3.13 -9.93
CA ASP A 39 10.53 -2.45 -10.44
C ASP A 39 11.48 -3.40 -11.20
N LEU A 40 11.65 -4.64 -10.71
CA LEU A 40 12.46 -5.65 -11.39
C LEU A 40 11.74 -6.30 -12.58
N ALA A 41 10.42 -6.44 -12.53
CA ALA A 41 9.63 -6.91 -13.67
C ALA A 41 9.73 -5.91 -14.83
N ASP A 42 9.65 -4.61 -14.53
CA ASP A 42 9.77 -3.48 -15.48
C ASP A 42 11.15 -3.32 -16.11
N GLN A 43 12.17 -3.96 -15.53
CA GLN A 43 13.55 -3.88 -16.02
C GLN A 43 14.04 -5.18 -16.65
N LYS A 44 13.22 -6.23 -16.61
CA LYS A 44 13.57 -7.57 -17.11
C LYS A 44 13.67 -7.57 -18.64
N PRO A 45 14.84 -7.89 -19.24
CA PRO A 45 14.97 -8.00 -20.69
C PRO A 45 14.14 -9.17 -21.26
N THR A 46 13.45 -8.97 -22.37
CA THR A 46 12.56 -9.96 -23.00
C THR A 46 13.27 -11.22 -23.49
N SER A 47 14.57 -11.13 -23.80
CA SER A 47 15.41 -12.23 -24.28
C SER A 47 16.05 -13.07 -23.17
N LEU A 48 15.88 -12.69 -21.90
CA LEU A 48 16.58 -13.27 -20.75
C LEU A 48 15.62 -14.04 -19.86
N GLN A 49 15.93 -15.30 -19.56
CA GLN A 49 15.20 -16.02 -18.52
C GLN A 49 15.59 -15.45 -17.17
N VAL A 50 14.60 -15.01 -16.38
CA VAL A 50 14.86 -14.44 -15.06
C VAL A 50 13.95 -15.10 -14.04
N SER A 51 14.57 -15.64 -12.99
CA SER A 51 13.90 -16.13 -11.79
C SER A 51 14.13 -15.16 -10.65
N ILE A 52 13.06 -14.59 -10.09
CA ILE A 52 13.13 -13.59 -9.02
C ILE A 52 12.43 -14.14 -7.79
N THR A 53 13.14 -14.22 -6.69
CA THR A 53 12.61 -14.59 -5.38
C THR A 53 12.90 -13.46 -4.39
N ILE A 54 11.90 -12.64 -4.09
CA ILE A 54 12.00 -11.60 -3.05
C ILE A 54 11.23 -12.06 -1.81
N SER A 55 11.93 -12.10 -0.68
CA SER A 55 11.35 -12.32 0.64
C SER A 55 11.22 -10.97 1.35
N ALA A 56 10.21 -10.83 2.21
CA ALA A 56 10.08 -9.67 3.10
C ALA A 56 9.91 -10.18 4.53
N PRO A 57 10.38 -9.42 5.54
CA PRO A 57 10.01 -9.64 6.92
C PRO A 57 8.49 -9.75 7.01
N ARG A 58 8.03 -10.81 7.65
CA ARG A 58 6.61 -10.96 7.99
C ARG A 58 6.22 -9.76 8.87
N PRO A 59 5.09 -9.09 8.59
CA PRO A 59 4.63 -7.98 9.43
C PRO A 59 4.43 -8.47 10.86
N VAL A 60 4.79 -7.65 11.85
CA VAL A 60 4.46 -7.94 13.24
C VAL A 60 3.01 -7.51 13.47
N ILE A 61 2.16 -8.46 13.84
CA ILE A 61 0.74 -8.27 14.09
C ILE A 61 0.53 -8.26 15.62
N THR A 62 0.04 -7.15 16.15
CA THR A 62 -0.26 -6.99 17.59
C THR A 62 -1.52 -6.14 17.78
N PRO A 63 -2.55 -6.63 18.51
CA PRO A 63 -2.70 -8.03 18.94
C PRO A 63 -2.83 -8.99 17.75
N PHE A 64 -2.47 -10.25 17.96
CA PHE A 64 -2.63 -11.32 16.98
C PHE A 64 -4.07 -11.84 17.05
N THR A 65 -4.88 -11.53 16.04
CA THR A 65 -6.34 -11.68 16.14
C THR A 65 -6.94 -12.66 15.13
N PHE A 66 -7.99 -13.35 15.57
CA PHE A 66 -8.95 -14.05 14.74
C PHE A 66 -10.36 -13.71 15.24
N ARG A 67 -11.27 -13.36 14.35
CA ARG A 67 -12.68 -13.17 14.68
C ARG A 67 -13.54 -13.68 13.54
N MET A 68 -14.53 -14.48 13.90
CA MET A 68 -15.52 -15.03 13.00
C MET A 68 -16.88 -15.01 13.68
N SER A 69 -17.92 -14.74 12.91
CA SER A 69 -19.30 -14.86 13.35
C SER A 69 -20.14 -15.62 12.33
N ILE A 70 -21.22 -16.22 12.83
CA ILE A 70 -22.26 -16.86 12.02
C ILE A 70 -23.58 -16.27 12.47
N ASP A 71 -24.32 -15.69 11.53
CA ASP A 71 -25.65 -15.14 11.76
C ASP A 71 -26.61 -15.56 10.63
N GLU A 72 -27.71 -14.82 10.44
CA GLU A 72 -28.70 -15.11 9.40
C GLU A 72 -28.17 -14.92 7.97
N THR A 73 -27.16 -14.09 7.79
CA THR A 73 -26.50 -13.85 6.50
C THR A 73 -25.45 -14.91 6.18
N GLY A 74 -25.07 -15.71 7.18
CA GLY A 74 -24.11 -16.80 7.07
C GLY A 74 -22.79 -16.50 7.78
N PRO A 75 -21.78 -17.38 7.61
CA PRO A 75 -20.46 -17.21 8.22
C PRO A 75 -19.68 -16.06 7.58
N ARG A 76 -19.02 -15.25 8.41
CA ARG A 76 -18.11 -14.18 8.00
C ARG A 76 -16.87 -14.12 8.89
N ILE A 77 -15.73 -13.74 8.30
CA ILE A 77 -14.50 -13.47 9.03
C ILE A 77 -14.28 -11.95 9.08
N GLU A 78 -14.31 -11.39 10.28
CA GLU A 78 -14.00 -9.96 10.51
C GLU A 78 -12.50 -9.72 10.71
N ALA A 79 -11.76 -10.69 11.25
CA ALA A 79 -10.32 -10.62 11.42
C ALA A 79 -9.68 -11.99 11.21
N CYS A 80 -8.59 -12.08 10.45
CA CYS A 80 -7.82 -13.32 10.41
C CYS A 80 -6.31 -13.11 10.29
N SER A 81 -5.60 -13.55 11.32
CA SER A 81 -4.13 -13.62 11.35
C SER A 81 -3.65 -15.06 11.30
N ALA A 82 -2.56 -15.31 10.58
CA ALA A 82 -1.90 -16.61 10.53
C ALA A 82 -0.38 -16.47 10.69
N ASP A 83 0.26 -17.37 11.42
CA ASP A 83 1.70 -17.32 11.64
C ASP A 83 2.50 -17.90 10.44
N SER A 84 1.84 -18.68 9.59
CA SER A 84 2.46 -19.42 8.49
C SER A 84 1.44 -19.73 7.40
N THR A 85 1.92 -20.03 6.18
CA THR A 85 1.05 -20.50 5.07
C THR A 85 0.32 -21.79 5.41
N LYS A 86 0.97 -22.68 6.20
CA LYS A 86 0.36 -23.92 6.69
C LYS A 86 -0.82 -23.63 7.62
N ALA A 87 -0.62 -22.72 8.58
CA ALA A 87 -1.68 -22.28 9.49
C ALA A 87 -2.84 -21.62 8.73
N GLN A 88 -2.53 -20.68 7.84
CA GLN A 88 -3.53 -20.01 7.00
C GLN A 88 -4.39 -21.03 6.23
N THR A 89 -3.74 -22.00 5.57
CA THR A 89 -4.46 -23.03 4.80
C THR A 89 -5.37 -23.88 5.69
N ALA A 90 -4.90 -24.24 6.89
CA ALA A 90 -5.69 -25.03 7.83
C ALA A 90 -6.89 -24.25 8.40
N ILE A 91 -6.68 -22.99 8.77
CA ILE A 91 -7.73 -22.08 9.26
C ILE A 91 -8.80 -21.86 8.19
N LEU A 92 -8.39 -21.50 6.97
CA LEU A 92 -9.33 -21.26 5.87
C LEU A 92 -10.10 -22.53 5.48
N LYS A 93 -9.46 -23.70 5.55
CA LYS A 93 -10.15 -24.98 5.31
C LYS A 93 -11.23 -25.24 6.37
N ALA A 94 -10.93 -24.99 7.65
CA ALA A 94 -11.93 -25.12 8.72
C ALA A 94 -13.07 -24.12 8.54
N ALA A 95 -12.77 -22.86 8.23
CA ALA A 95 -13.80 -21.84 7.99
C ALA A 95 -14.69 -22.18 6.77
N GLN A 96 -14.09 -22.72 5.69
CA GLN A 96 -14.86 -23.23 4.54
C GLN A 96 -15.75 -24.41 4.90
N ALA A 97 -15.30 -25.31 5.79
CA ALA A 97 -16.13 -26.40 6.30
C ALA A 97 -17.30 -25.88 7.16
N ALA A 98 -17.15 -24.71 7.78
CA ALA A 98 -18.21 -23.96 8.46
C ALA A 98 -19.09 -23.12 7.52
N GLY A 99 -18.86 -23.17 6.21
CA GLY A 99 -19.70 -22.51 5.19
C GLY A 99 -19.15 -21.19 4.63
N LEU A 100 -17.92 -20.77 4.99
CA LEU A 100 -17.32 -19.53 4.50
C LEU A 100 -17.04 -19.58 2.98
N PRO A 101 -17.29 -18.49 2.23
CA PRO A 101 -16.89 -18.37 0.82
C PRO A 101 -15.37 -18.53 0.59
N LYS A 102 -14.98 -19.01 -0.59
CA LYS A 102 -13.57 -19.30 -0.93
C LYS A 102 -12.68 -18.06 -1.14
N SER A 103 -13.25 -16.87 -1.30
CA SER A 103 -12.52 -15.63 -1.65
C SER A 103 -11.78 -14.98 -0.48
N GLU A 104 -11.82 -15.60 0.70
CA GLU A 104 -11.28 -15.02 1.93
C GLU A 104 -9.83 -15.40 2.18
N ASN A 105 -9.06 -14.45 2.73
CA ASN A 105 -7.65 -14.65 3.06
C ASN A 105 -7.31 -14.11 4.45
N CYS A 106 -6.31 -14.72 5.08
CA CYS A 106 -5.78 -14.29 6.38
C CYS A 106 -4.44 -13.59 6.20
N THR A 107 -4.18 -12.52 6.94
CA THR A 107 -2.88 -11.85 6.92
C THR A 107 -1.83 -12.73 7.61
N ILE A 108 -0.73 -13.04 6.91
CA ILE A 108 0.38 -13.81 7.49
C ILE A 108 1.37 -12.87 8.17
N GLY A 109 1.66 -13.08 9.47
CA GLY A 109 2.55 -12.23 10.25
C GLY A 109 3.25 -12.92 11.42
N LEU A 110 4.16 -12.18 12.06
CA LEU A 110 4.74 -12.52 13.36
C LEU A 110 3.83 -12.00 14.48
N GLY A 111 3.95 -12.55 15.69
CA GLY A 111 3.19 -12.09 16.86
C GLY A 111 2.24 -13.14 17.44
N ALA A 112 2.13 -14.33 16.82
CA ALA A 112 1.30 -15.40 17.34
C ALA A 112 1.73 -15.77 18.79
N PRO A 113 0.77 -15.89 19.72
CA PRO A 113 1.04 -16.18 21.14
C PRO A 113 1.57 -17.60 21.35
N SER A 114 1.39 -18.49 20.37
CA SER A 114 1.76 -19.89 20.45
C SER A 114 1.95 -20.52 19.06
N PRO A 115 2.88 -21.49 18.91
CA PRO A 115 2.98 -22.31 17.70
C PRO A 115 1.72 -23.12 17.38
N ARG A 116 0.81 -23.26 18.35
CA ARG A 116 -0.49 -23.94 18.21
C ARG A 116 -1.64 -22.97 17.91
N TRP A 117 -1.33 -21.74 17.47
CA TRP A 117 -2.32 -20.72 17.08
C TRP A 117 -3.43 -21.29 16.19
N ALA A 118 -3.05 -21.93 15.08
CA ALA A 118 -4.02 -22.49 14.14
C ALA A 118 -4.96 -23.51 14.79
N GLN A 119 -4.50 -24.27 15.78
CA GLN A 119 -5.34 -25.25 16.48
C GLN A 119 -6.37 -24.57 17.37
N GLY A 120 -5.99 -23.50 18.08
CA GLY A 120 -6.93 -22.70 18.87
C GLY A 120 -8.00 -22.04 17.98
N VAL A 121 -7.58 -21.49 16.84
CA VAL A 121 -8.48 -20.92 15.84
C VAL A 121 -9.45 -21.96 15.27
N ILE A 122 -8.94 -23.14 14.88
CA ILE A 122 -9.78 -24.22 14.32
C ILE A 122 -10.80 -24.70 15.35
N ALA A 123 -10.38 -24.92 16.61
CA ALA A 123 -11.30 -25.29 17.69
C ALA A 123 -12.39 -24.23 17.89
N GLY A 124 -12.03 -22.95 17.81
CA GLY A 124 -12.97 -21.84 17.87
C GLY A 124 -13.96 -21.80 16.70
N ILE A 125 -13.50 -22.07 15.48
CA ILE A 125 -14.36 -22.18 14.28
C ILE A 125 -15.36 -23.33 14.44
N GLU A 126 -14.88 -24.49 14.88
CA GLU A 126 -15.74 -25.67 15.11
C GLU A 126 -16.79 -25.40 16.20
N ALA A 127 -16.41 -24.66 17.25
CA ALA A 127 -17.33 -24.26 18.31
C ALA A 127 -18.45 -23.34 17.80
N VAL A 128 -18.12 -22.27 17.07
CA VAL A 128 -19.15 -21.37 16.52
C VAL A 128 -20.00 -22.06 15.45
N GLN A 129 -19.42 -22.98 14.67
CA GLN A 129 -20.16 -23.83 13.73
C GLN A 129 -21.17 -24.72 14.46
N ALA A 130 -20.79 -25.32 15.60
CA ALA A 130 -21.68 -26.17 16.40
C ALA A 130 -22.85 -25.38 17.01
N LEU A 131 -22.64 -24.11 17.37
CA LEU A 131 -23.72 -23.22 17.83
C LEU A 131 -24.68 -22.83 16.70
N GLY A 132 -24.22 -22.80 15.46
CA GLY A 132 -24.99 -22.35 14.29
C GLY A 132 -25.20 -20.84 14.22
N LYS A 133 -25.37 -20.15 15.34
CA LYS A 133 -25.35 -18.69 15.46
C LYS A 133 -24.49 -18.27 16.66
N GLY A 134 -23.55 -17.36 16.43
CA GLY A 134 -22.65 -16.89 17.48
C GLY A 134 -21.41 -16.20 16.93
N THR A 135 -20.50 -15.85 17.83
CA THR A 135 -19.22 -15.22 17.50
C THR A 135 -18.10 -15.87 18.29
N ILE A 136 -16.97 -16.09 17.63
CA ILE A 136 -15.71 -16.46 18.27
C ILE A 136 -14.69 -15.36 18.02
N THR A 137 -14.05 -14.89 19.09
CA THR A 137 -12.95 -13.93 19.03
C THR A 137 -11.75 -14.52 19.74
N ILE A 138 -10.59 -14.43 19.11
CA ILE A 138 -9.32 -14.81 19.70
C ILE A 138 -8.39 -13.62 19.52
N SER A 139 -7.91 -13.06 20.62
CA SER A 139 -6.95 -11.96 20.64
C SER A 139 -5.78 -12.38 21.51
N ASP A 140 -4.64 -12.62 20.87
CA ASP A 140 -3.49 -13.26 21.49
C ASP A 140 -3.94 -14.58 22.18
N ALA A 141 -3.71 -14.72 23.48
CA ALA A 141 -4.06 -15.93 24.23
C ALA A 141 -5.51 -15.96 24.73
N ASP A 142 -6.26 -14.85 24.61
CA ASP A 142 -7.62 -14.76 25.10
C ASP A 142 -8.61 -15.21 24.02
N VAL A 143 -9.44 -16.19 24.36
CA VAL A 143 -10.53 -16.73 23.53
C VAL A 143 -11.84 -16.31 24.16
N TYR A 144 -12.73 -15.74 23.35
CA TYR A 144 -14.05 -15.32 23.76
C TYR A 144 -15.12 -15.90 22.84
N LEU A 145 -15.99 -16.75 23.41
CA LEU A 145 -17.11 -17.38 22.72
C LEU A 145 -18.43 -16.69 23.12
N MET A 146 -19.22 -16.27 22.13
CA MET A 146 -20.51 -15.66 22.34
C MET A 146 -21.61 -16.40 21.60
N GLY A 147 -22.64 -16.83 22.32
CA GLY A 147 -23.83 -17.47 21.75
C GLY A 147 -24.88 -16.45 21.28
N ASP A 148 -25.80 -16.88 20.42
CA ASP A 148 -27.02 -16.11 20.15
C ASP A 148 -27.98 -16.20 21.34
N SER A 149 -28.76 -15.14 21.57
CA SER A 149 -29.74 -15.07 22.68
C SER A 149 -30.83 -16.15 22.65
N ASN A 150 -31.06 -16.80 21.50
CA ASN A 150 -32.01 -17.91 21.37
C ASN A 150 -31.34 -19.29 21.48
N THR A 151 -30.03 -19.35 21.72
CA THR A 151 -29.30 -20.61 21.89
C THR A 151 -29.76 -21.30 23.18
N PRO A 152 -30.17 -22.58 23.14
CA PRO A 152 -30.47 -23.31 24.36
C PRO A 152 -29.25 -23.37 25.30
N PRO A 153 -29.39 -23.07 26.61
CA PRO A 153 -28.27 -23.07 27.55
C PRO A 153 -27.48 -24.38 27.56
N GLU A 154 -28.16 -25.53 27.50
CA GLU A 154 -27.52 -26.86 27.46
C GLU A 154 -26.59 -27.03 26.24
N VAL A 155 -27.04 -26.57 25.07
CA VAL A 155 -26.23 -26.61 23.84
C VAL A 155 -25.01 -25.70 23.97
N PHE A 156 -25.18 -24.52 24.57
CA PHE A 156 -24.08 -23.58 24.78
C PHE A 156 -23.03 -24.14 25.75
N GLU A 157 -23.47 -24.71 26.88
CA GLU A 157 -22.60 -25.34 27.88
C GLU A 157 -21.81 -26.52 27.28
N ASP A 158 -22.45 -27.35 26.46
CA ASP A 158 -21.79 -28.46 25.76
C ASP A 158 -20.71 -27.96 24.79
N VAL A 159 -20.99 -26.90 24.02
CA VAL A 159 -20.01 -26.31 23.11
C VAL A 159 -18.86 -25.66 23.86
N GLU A 160 -19.14 -24.91 24.94
CA GLU A 160 -18.12 -24.31 25.79
C GLU A 160 -17.18 -25.37 26.37
N ALA A 161 -17.73 -26.45 26.92
CA ALA A 161 -16.95 -27.55 27.48
C ALA A 161 -16.05 -28.23 26.43
N ASN A 162 -16.59 -28.48 25.24
CA ASN A 162 -15.84 -29.08 24.13
C ASN A 162 -14.74 -28.13 23.62
N LEU A 163 -15.02 -26.83 23.49
CA LEU A 163 -14.02 -25.85 23.10
C LEU A 163 -12.88 -25.82 24.12
N LYS A 164 -13.21 -25.72 25.41
CA LYS A 164 -12.23 -25.70 26.51
C LYS A 164 -11.34 -26.95 26.51
N ALA A 165 -11.89 -28.13 26.22
CA ALA A 165 -11.14 -29.38 26.15
C ALA A 165 -10.17 -29.44 24.96
N ASN A 166 -10.51 -28.77 23.85
CA ASN A 166 -9.73 -28.79 22.61
C ASN A 166 -8.75 -27.61 22.47
N LEU A 167 -8.90 -26.56 23.29
CA LEU A 167 -7.98 -25.42 23.29
C LEU A 167 -6.58 -25.80 23.79
N PRO A 168 -5.50 -25.34 23.13
CA PRO A 168 -4.15 -25.51 23.65
C PRO A 168 -3.97 -24.83 25.03
N PRO A 169 -3.12 -25.35 25.93
CA PRO A 169 -3.03 -24.88 27.33
C PRO A 169 -2.69 -23.40 27.55
N VAL A 170 -2.17 -22.72 26.52
CA VAL A 170 -1.83 -21.29 26.56
C VAL A 170 -3.07 -20.39 26.51
N PHE A 171 -4.20 -20.90 26.00
CA PHE A 171 -5.39 -20.10 25.76
C PHE A 171 -6.30 -20.07 26.98
N SER A 172 -6.80 -18.89 27.32
CA SER A 172 -7.88 -18.64 28.28
C SER A 172 -9.21 -18.58 27.53
N LEU A 173 -10.22 -19.32 27.98
CA LEU A 173 -11.58 -19.21 27.43
C LEU A 173 -12.48 -18.45 28.40
N ASP A 174 -13.04 -17.36 27.92
CA ASP A 174 -14.21 -16.69 28.49
C ASP A 174 -15.41 -16.95 27.55
N ALA A 175 -16.59 -17.22 28.10
CA ALA A 175 -17.79 -17.50 27.31
C ALA A 175 -19.00 -16.75 27.88
N ASP A 176 -19.84 -16.22 27.00
CA ASP A 176 -21.05 -15.48 27.37
C ASP A 176 -22.24 -15.87 26.51
N LEU A 177 -23.38 -16.13 27.16
CA LEU A 177 -24.67 -16.34 26.51
C LEU A 177 -25.58 -15.16 26.88
N PRO A 178 -25.67 -14.12 26.03
CA PRO A 178 -26.48 -12.96 26.33
C PRO A 178 -27.96 -13.34 26.47
N GLN A 179 -28.59 -12.86 27.53
CA GLN A 179 -30.04 -12.92 27.63
C GLN A 179 -30.65 -11.92 26.66
N LYS A 180 -31.72 -12.32 25.97
CA LYS A 180 -32.51 -11.43 25.10
C LYS A 180 -32.90 -10.20 25.93
N PRO A 181 -32.50 -8.97 25.53
CA PRO A 181 -32.90 -7.78 26.26
C PRO A 181 -34.42 -7.74 26.36
N ALA A 182 -34.94 -7.45 27.56
CA ALA A 182 -36.34 -7.07 27.69
C ALA A 182 -36.57 -5.92 26.71
N ALA A 183 -37.64 -6.00 25.91
CA ALA A 183 -37.99 -4.96 24.97
C ALA A 183 -38.30 -3.66 25.73
N GLU A 184 -37.27 -2.86 25.99
CA GLU A 184 -37.43 -1.48 26.36
C GLU A 184 -37.53 -0.67 25.07
N ASP A 185 -38.77 -0.23 24.78
CA ASP A 185 -39.08 0.84 23.86
C ASP A 185 -38.39 2.13 24.34
N GLY A 186 -37.13 2.32 23.99
CA GLY A 186 -36.39 3.55 24.21
C GLY A 186 -35.48 3.76 23.01
N ALA A 187 -35.60 4.92 22.36
CA ALA A 187 -34.71 5.33 21.28
C ALA A 187 -33.25 5.07 21.72
N GLN A 188 -32.65 4.02 21.17
CA GLN A 188 -31.31 3.58 21.58
C GLN A 188 -30.37 4.75 21.31
N SER A 189 -29.78 5.33 22.36
CA SER A 189 -28.77 6.35 22.22
C SER A 189 -27.69 5.79 21.29
N GLU A 190 -27.54 6.41 20.12
CA GLU A 190 -26.65 6.00 19.05
C GLU A 190 -25.65 7.13 18.78
N PHE A 191 -24.41 6.77 18.47
CA PHE A 191 -23.45 7.67 17.82
C PHE A 191 -23.11 7.12 16.43
N SER A 192 -23.18 7.95 15.39
CA SER A 192 -22.83 7.57 14.03
C SER A 192 -21.80 8.50 13.42
N ALA A 193 -20.87 7.93 12.67
CA ALA A 193 -19.87 8.63 11.88
C ALA A 193 -19.87 8.11 10.44
N GLN A 194 -20.00 9.01 9.48
CA GLN A 194 -20.01 8.69 8.05
C GLN A 194 -18.87 9.42 7.34
N LEU A 195 -17.99 8.67 6.67
CA LEU A 195 -16.94 9.18 5.80
C LEU A 195 -17.38 9.02 4.34
N ARG A 196 -17.47 10.13 3.63
CA ARG A 196 -17.84 10.17 2.21
C ARG A 196 -16.61 10.06 1.30
N PRO A 197 -16.79 9.64 0.03
CA PRO A 197 -15.70 9.56 -0.94
C PRO A 197 -14.97 10.88 -1.22
N ASP A 198 -15.60 12.03 -0.96
CA ASP A 198 -15.01 13.37 -1.07
C ASP A 198 -14.17 13.77 0.16
N GLY A 199 -13.99 12.87 1.12
CA GLY A 199 -13.23 13.10 2.35
C GLY A 199 -14.02 13.81 3.45
N GLN A 200 -15.29 14.19 3.22
CA GLN A 200 -16.11 14.81 4.26
C GLN A 200 -16.57 13.78 5.29
N VAL A 201 -16.49 14.15 6.56
CA VAL A 201 -16.94 13.34 7.69
C VAL A 201 -18.11 14.01 8.41
N ARG A 202 -19.18 13.26 8.60
CA ARG A 202 -20.35 13.69 9.38
C ARG A 202 -20.45 12.86 10.65
N LEU A 203 -20.48 13.52 11.80
CA LEU A 203 -20.61 12.93 13.13
C LEU A 203 -21.97 13.31 13.71
N ARG A 204 -22.75 12.34 14.17
CA ARG A 204 -24.09 12.55 14.73
C ARG A 204 -24.32 11.68 15.96
N GLY A 205 -25.30 12.07 16.78
CA GLY A 205 -25.77 11.25 17.90
C GLY A 205 -25.33 11.77 19.27
N PHE A 206 -25.36 10.91 20.27
CA PHE A 206 -25.25 11.30 21.68
C PHE A 206 -23.82 11.18 22.24
N LEU A 207 -23.45 12.14 23.10
CA LEU A 207 -22.21 12.17 23.88
C LEU A 207 -22.52 12.54 25.34
N PRO A 208 -21.75 12.08 26.34
CA PRO A 208 -22.10 12.23 27.75
C PRO A 208 -21.98 13.66 28.27
N ASP A 209 -21.04 14.43 27.73
CA ASP A 209 -20.75 15.79 28.16
C ASP A 209 -20.01 16.61 27.09
N LEU A 210 -19.89 17.92 27.34
CA LEU A 210 -19.23 18.88 26.45
C LEU A 210 -17.72 18.67 26.32
N ASN A 211 -17.07 18.07 27.33
CA ASN A 211 -15.65 17.79 27.28
C ASN A 211 -15.37 16.69 26.26
N LEU A 212 -16.16 15.62 26.29
CA LEU A 212 -16.06 14.55 25.31
C LEU A 212 -16.46 15.04 23.92
N GLN A 213 -17.50 15.86 23.79
CA GLN A 213 -17.86 16.49 22.51
C GLN A 213 -16.68 17.25 21.89
N THR A 214 -15.97 18.04 22.71
CA THR A 214 -14.78 18.78 22.27
C THR A 214 -13.62 17.85 21.90
N ALA A 215 -13.39 16.80 22.70
CA ALA A 215 -12.33 15.83 22.45
C ALA A 215 -12.58 15.01 21.16
N VAL A 216 -13.81 14.51 20.96
CA VAL A 216 -14.23 13.78 19.76
C VAL A 216 -14.09 14.67 18.53
N LYS A 217 -14.49 15.95 18.61
CA LYS A 217 -14.33 16.90 17.51
C LYS A 217 -12.85 17.09 17.15
N SER A 218 -12.02 17.36 18.15
CA SER A 218 -10.58 17.60 17.95
C SER A 218 -9.87 16.37 17.40
N TYR A 219 -10.25 15.18 17.88
CA TYR A 219 -9.72 13.92 17.40
C TYR A 219 -10.12 13.64 15.95
N ALA A 220 -11.39 13.82 15.61
CA ALA A 220 -11.86 13.68 14.23
C ALA A 220 -11.18 14.68 13.28
N GLN A 221 -11.00 15.93 13.70
CA GLN A 221 -10.28 16.92 12.90
C GLN A 221 -8.81 16.55 12.67
N THR A 222 -8.19 15.84 13.60
CA THR A 222 -6.84 15.30 13.45
C THR A 222 -6.79 14.17 12.42
N LEU A 223 -7.78 13.28 12.43
CA LEU A 223 -7.84 12.14 11.52
C LEU A 223 -8.24 12.52 10.09
N PHE A 224 -9.17 13.46 9.93
CA PHE A 224 -9.85 13.72 8.65
C PHE A 224 -9.63 15.14 8.10
N GLY A 225 -8.97 16.02 8.88
CA GLY A 225 -8.75 17.42 8.55
C GLY A 225 -9.87 18.34 9.06
N ALA A 226 -9.48 19.49 9.62
CA ALA A 226 -10.39 20.37 10.34
C ALA A 226 -11.60 20.88 9.53
N GLN A 227 -11.39 21.12 8.23
CA GLN A 227 -12.39 21.63 7.28
C GLN A 227 -13.35 20.57 6.74
N ASN A 228 -13.07 19.29 6.99
CA ASN A 228 -13.86 18.18 6.47
C ASN A 228 -14.82 17.60 7.51
N VAL A 229 -14.74 18.03 8.77
CA VAL A 229 -15.50 17.45 9.88
C VAL A 229 -16.71 18.31 10.24
N PHE A 230 -17.89 17.71 10.11
CA PHE A 230 -19.17 18.30 10.48
C PHE A 230 -19.79 17.48 11.62
N MET A 231 -19.92 18.09 12.80
CA MET A 231 -20.49 17.43 13.98
C MET A 231 -21.84 18.03 14.34
N ALA A 232 -22.84 17.16 14.53
CA ALA A 232 -24.16 17.47 15.06
C ALA A 232 -24.51 16.45 16.14
N SER A 233 -23.96 16.65 17.35
CA SER A 233 -24.17 15.77 18.50
C SER A 233 -24.96 16.44 19.62
N GLU A 234 -25.67 15.62 20.38
CA GLU A 234 -26.48 15.99 21.54
C GLU A 234 -25.85 15.42 22.82
N ILE A 235 -26.22 16.00 23.98
CA ILE A 235 -25.65 15.60 25.27
C ILE A 235 -26.62 14.69 26.02
N ASP A 236 -26.18 13.49 26.35
CA ASP A 236 -26.92 12.49 27.13
C ASP A 236 -26.02 11.92 28.25
N PRO A 237 -26.18 12.40 29.49
CA PRO A 237 -25.40 11.91 30.63
C PRO A 237 -25.67 10.45 31.00
N GLY A 238 -26.74 9.83 30.49
CA GLY A 238 -27.17 8.46 30.80
C GLY A 238 -26.42 7.36 30.04
N LEU A 239 -25.43 7.72 29.22
CA LEU A 239 -24.70 6.78 28.37
C LEU A 239 -23.86 5.76 29.16
N PRO A 240 -23.63 4.55 28.62
CA PRO A 240 -22.82 3.52 29.27
C PRO A 240 -21.38 3.96 29.56
N ARG A 241 -20.76 3.41 30.62
CA ARG A 241 -19.39 3.78 31.04
C ARG A 241 -18.31 3.58 29.95
N GLY A 242 -18.54 2.64 29.02
CA GLY A 242 -17.62 2.35 27.90
C GLY A 242 -17.79 3.24 26.66
N TRP A 243 -18.80 4.11 26.64
CA TRP A 243 -19.16 4.92 25.47
C TRP A 243 -18.01 5.75 24.88
N PRO A 244 -17.17 6.45 25.69
CA PRO A 244 -16.08 7.24 25.14
C PRO A 244 -15.06 6.39 24.35
N ALA A 245 -14.69 5.23 24.89
CA ALA A 245 -13.75 4.33 24.24
C ALA A 245 -14.30 3.81 22.91
N GLN A 246 -15.60 3.45 22.88
CA GLN A 246 -16.30 3.03 21.66
C GLN A 246 -16.29 4.11 20.58
N VAL A 247 -16.57 5.37 20.94
CA VAL A 247 -16.58 6.50 19.98
C VAL A 247 -15.18 6.75 19.40
N PHE A 248 -14.13 6.75 20.22
CA PHE A 248 -12.76 6.93 19.71
C PHE A 248 -12.31 5.76 18.82
N ALA A 249 -12.64 4.53 19.21
CA ALA A 249 -12.39 3.35 18.40
C ALA A 249 -13.10 3.42 17.04
N ALA A 250 -14.35 3.87 17.05
CA ALA A 250 -15.12 4.03 15.84
C ALA A 250 -14.46 5.02 14.85
N LEU A 251 -14.03 6.19 15.34
CA LEU A 251 -13.36 7.19 14.50
C LEU A 251 -12.02 6.69 13.95
N LYS A 252 -11.22 6.01 14.79
CA LYS A 252 -9.92 5.48 14.38
C LYS A 252 -10.07 4.36 13.34
N ALA A 253 -11.08 3.52 13.48
CA ALA A 253 -11.41 2.47 12.50
C ALA A 253 -11.89 3.09 11.17
N LEU A 254 -12.77 4.10 11.22
CA LEU A 254 -13.27 4.80 10.03
C LEU A 254 -12.14 5.48 9.24
N ALA A 255 -11.06 5.91 9.89
CA ALA A 255 -9.88 6.48 9.24
C ALA A 255 -9.05 5.48 8.40
N LEU A 256 -9.34 4.17 8.49
CA LEU A 256 -8.64 3.16 7.69
C LEU A 256 -9.32 2.83 6.35
N VAL A 257 -10.53 3.36 6.12
CA VAL A 257 -11.28 3.16 4.87
C VAL A 257 -11.29 4.43 4.03
N HIS A 258 -11.48 4.28 2.72
CA HIS A 258 -11.65 5.41 1.82
C HIS A 258 -13.02 6.08 2.05
N HIS A 259 -14.06 5.27 2.21
CA HIS A 259 -15.41 5.73 2.55
C HIS A 259 -16.16 4.63 3.29
N GLY A 260 -17.16 5.02 4.07
CA GLY A 260 -17.92 4.08 4.90
C GLY A 260 -18.73 4.76 5.99
N GLN A 261 -19.31 3.95 6.86
CA GLN A 261 -20.07 4.38 8.01
C GLN A 261 -19.79 3.44 9.18
N ILE A 262 -19.75 4.03 10.37
CA ILE A 262 -19.70 3.31 11.63
C ILE A 262 -20.76 3.85 12.58
N THR A 263 -21.43 2.94 13.27
CA THR A 263 -22.49 3.19 14.24
C THR A 263 -22.11 2.53 15.56
N VAL A 264 -22.25 3.27 16.66
CA VAL A 264 -22.02 2.84 18.04
C VAL A 264 -23.37 2.85 18.75
N GLN A 265 -23.78 1.70 19.25
CA GLN A 265 -24.94 1.48 20.10
C GLN A 265 -24.48 0.94 21.46
N ALA A 266 -25.39 0.86 22.43
CA ALA A 266 -25.05 0.50 23.81
C ALA A 266 -24.30 -0.84 23.93
N ASP A 267 -24.65 -1.81 23.08
CA ASP A 267 -24.15 -3.18 23.11
C ASP A 267 -23.31 -3.56 21.88
N MET A 268 -23.30 -2.77 20.80
CA MET A 268 -22.68 -3.16 19.53
C MET A 268 -22.12 -1.97 18.73
N VAL A 269 -20.95 -2.18 18.12
CA VAL A 269 -20.37 -1.29 17.10
C VAL A 269 -20.49 -1.93 15.72
N ARG A 270 -21.17 -1.29 14.77
CA ARG A 270 -21.28 -1.79 13.38
C ARG A 270 -20.56 -0.89 12.41
N MET A 271 -19.73 -1.46 11.55
CA MET A 271 -18.97 -0.74 10.53
C MET A 271 -19.18 -1.36 9.14
N THR A 272 -19.35 -0.48 8.15
CA THR A 272 -19.28 -0.83 6.73
C THR A 272 -18.32 0.13 6.04
N GLY A 273 -17.56 -0.35 5.05
CA GLY A 273 -16.73 0.54 4.25
C GLY A 273 -15.96 -0.13 3.14
N VAL A 274 -15.32 0.70 2.32
CA VAL A 274 -14.46 0.29 1.21
C VAL A 274 -13.09 0.91 1.41
N SER A 275 -12.03 0.12 1.22
CA SER A 275 -10.65 0.58 1.35
C SER A 275 -9.82 0.27 0.10
N ALA A 276 -8.91 1.19 -0.21
CA ALA A 276 -7.84 1.01 -1.19
C ALA A 276 -6.71 0.10 -0.69
N LYS A 277 -6.77 -0.36 0.57
CA LYS A 277 -5.71 -1.16 1.20
C LYS A 277 -6.20 -2.59 1.45
N PRO A 278 -5.48 -3.62 0.96
CA PRO A 278 -5.93 -5.01 1.10
C PRO A 278 -5.96 -5.51 2.55
N TYR A 279 -5.18 -4.90 3.45
CA TYR A 279 -5.11 -5.23 4.88
C TYR A 279 -6.03 -4.39 5.78
N ALA A 280 -6.90 -3.55 5.19
CA ALA A 280 -7.72 -2.61 5.96
C ALA A 280 -8.70 -3.32 6.89
N ARG A 281 -9.31 -4.41 6.43
CA ARG A 281 -10.26 -5.20 7.23
C ARG A 281 -9.64 -5.68 8.54
N ASP A 282 -8.50 -6.39 8.46
CA ASP A 282 -7.82 -6.91 9.64
C ASP A 282 -7.36 -5.78 10.57
N SER A 283 -6.94 -4.64 9.98
CA SER A 283 -6.51 -3.47 10.75
C SER A 283 -7.67 -2.81 11.51
N VAL A 284 -8.85 -2.71 10.89
CA VAL A 284 -10.08 -2.22 11.52
C VAL A 284 -10.48 -3.13 12.67
N ALA A 285 -10.58 -4.43 12.43
CA ALA A 285 -11.02 -5.38 13.44
C ALA A 285 -10.05 -5.43 14.63
N ARG A 286 -8.75 -5.28 14.38
CA ARG A 286 -7.73 -5.17 15.43
C ARG A 286 -7.90 -3.92 16.29
N ILE A 287 -8.15 -2.76 15.68
CA ILE A 287 -8.41 -1.51 16.43
C ILE A 287 -9.65 -1.66 17.30
N LEU A 288 -10.73 -2.21 16.74
CA LEU A 288 -11.97 -2.40 17.47
C LEU A 288 -11.78 -3.42 18.61
N SER A 289 -11.10 -4.54 18.36
CA SER A 289 -10.82 -5.54 19.41
C SER A 289 -9.98 -4.97 20.55
N ASP A 290 -8.90 -4.26 20.21
CA ASP A 290 -7.98 -3.65 21.18
C ASP A 290 -8.67 -2.59 22.06
N GLN A 291 -9.47 -1.72 21.44
CA GLN A 291 -10.04 -0.56 22.14
C GLN A 291 -11.39 -0.82 22.80
N LEU A 292 -12.18 -1.78 22.29
CA LEU A 292 -13.44 -2.17 22.91
C LEU A 292 -13.24 -3.19 24.04
N GLY A 293 -12.10 -3.87 24.07
CA GLY A 293 -11.78 -4.87 25.08
C GLY A 293 -12.63 -6.14 24.94
N ARG A 294 -12.60 -6.98 25.98
CA ARG A 294 -13.21 -8.33 25.98
C ARG A 294 -14.71 -8.33 25.77
N ASP A 295 -15.42 -7.37 26.39
CA ASP A 295 -16.89 -7.27 26.32
C ASP A 295 -17.36 -6.51 25.06
N GLY A 296 -16.42 -6.00 24.27
CA GLY A 296 -16.67 -5.20 23.09
C GLY A 296 -17.26 -6.00 21.94
N ARG A 297 -18.55 -5.84 21.66
CA ARG A 297 -19.18 -6.47 20.49
C ARG A 297 -19.09 -5.53 19.29
N PHE A 298 -18.58 -6.07 18.18
CA PHE A 298 -18.57 -5.33 16.93
C PHE A 298 -18.76 -6.23 15.71
N GLU A 299 -19.24 -5.61 14.63
CA GLU A 299 -19.37 -6.18 13.30
C GLU A 299 -18.69 -5.23 12.33
N ALA A 300 -17.73 -5.72 11.54
CA ALA A 300 -16.97 -4.89 10.61
C ALA A 300 -16.94 -5.54 9.22
N SER A 301 -17.61 -4.90 8.26
CA SER A 301 -17.64 -5.30 6.85
C SER A 301 -16.84 -4.31 6.02
N VAL A 302 -15.57 -4.62 5.79
CA VAL A 302 -14.66 -3.79 4.98
C VAL A 302 -14.27 -4.53 3.71
N THR A 303 -14.56 -3.91 2.56
CA THR A 303 -14.24 -4.47 1.24
C THR A 303 -13.00 -3.80 0.65
N TYR A 304 -12.12 -4.57 0.03
CA TYR A 304 -11.00 -4.05 -0.74
C TYR A 304 -11.45 -3.72 -2.16
N ASP A 305 -11.16 -2.50 -2.62
CA ASP A 305 -11.38 -2.08 -4.00
C ASP A 305 -10.03 -1.75 -4.64
N GLN A 306 -9.67 -2.55 -5.65
CA GLN A 306 -8.40 -2.44 -6.36
C GLN A 306 -8.33 -1.18 -7.22
N GLU A 307 -9.46 -0.64 -7.71
CA GLU A 307 -9.47 0.58 -8.53
C GLU A 307 -9.11 1.83 -7.72
N LEU A 308 -9.23 1.76 -6.38
CA LEU A 308 -8.85 2.84 -5.47
C LEU A 308 -7.40 2.75 -5.02
N ASP A 309 -6.67 1.68 -5.35
CA ASP A 309 -5.30 1.45 -4.90
C ASP A 309 -4.28 2.28 -5.73
N PRO A 310 -3.69 3.34 -5.16
CA PRO A 310 -2.78 4.23 -5.90
C PRO A 310 -1.50 3.52 -6.36
N THR A 311 -1.16 2.37 -5.77
CA THR A 311 0.01 1.58 -6.18
C THR A 311 -0.25 0.74 -7.43
N VAL A 312 -1.52 0.53 -7.78
CA VAL A 312 -1.96 -0.18 -8.99
C VAL A 312 -2.10 0.78 -10.19
N ILE A 313 -2.20 2.10 -9.96
CA ILE A 313 -2.60 3.10 -10.97
C ILE A 313 -1.42 3.84 -11.62
N VAL A 314 -0.20 3.76 -11.11
CA VAL A 314 0.95 4.37 -11.80
C VAL A 314 1.40 3.44 -12.94
N PRO A 315 1.23 3.80 -14.22
CA PRO A 315 1.78 3.00 -15.31
C PRO A 315 3.29 2.89 -15.09
N THR A 316 3.80 1.68 -15.20
CA THR A 316 5.22 1.42 -15.00
C THR A 316 6.05 2.27 -15.96
N SER A 317 7.31 2.54 -15.61
CA SER A 317 8.18 3.37 -16.46
C SER A 317 8.32 2.82 -17.88
N GLU A 318 8.19 1.50 -18.05
CA GLU A 318 8.18 0.82 -19.36
C GLU A 318 6.83 0.99 -20.09
N ALA A 319 5.70 0.85 -19.38
CA ALA A 319 4.38 1.11 -19.96
C ALA A 319 4.25 2.56 -20.44
N CYS A 320 4.77 3.52 -19.67
CA CYS A 320 4.84 4.92 -20.06
C CYS A 320 5.68 5.13 -21.34
N LEU A 321 6.91 4.59 -21.37
CA LEU A 321 7.79 4.69 -22.54
C LEU A 321 7.15 4.08 -23.79
N THR A 322 6.51 2.92 -23.65
CA THR A 322 5.80 2.24 -24.75
C THR A 322 4.66 3.10 -25.27
N GLN A 323 3.85 3.69 -24.38
CA GLN A 323 2.77 4.60 -24.79
C GLN A 323 3.28 5.84 -25.53
N LEU A 324 4.37 6.45 -25.06
CA LEU A 324 4.99 7.60 -25.73
C LEU A 324 5.53 7.22 -27.12
N ALA A 325 6.16 6.05 -27.24
CA ALA A 325 6.64 5.52 -28.50
C ALA A 325 5.49 5.20 -29.47
N ASP A 326 4.43 4.55 -28.98
CA ASP A 326 3.24 4.20 -29.77
C ASP A 326 2.56 5.44 -30.35
N ILE A 327 2.47 6.53 -29.57
CA ILE A 327 1.96 7.82 -30.05
C ILE A 327 2.79 8.31 -31.25
N LEU A 328 4.12 8.24 -31.16
CA LEU A 328 5.03 8.70 -32.21
C LEU A 328 5.10 7.78 -33.43
N VAL A 329 4.85 6.47 -33.24
CA VAL A 329 4.74 5.50 -34.34
C VAL A 329 3.44 5.71 -35.10
N LYS A 330 2.34 5.96 -34.38
CA LYS A 330 1.02 6.17 -34.97
C LYS A 330 0.94 7.50 -35.73
N ASP A 331 1.44 8.57 -35.13
CA ASP A 331 1.38 9.93 -35.69
C ASP A 331 2.73 10.65 -35.51
N LYS A 332 3.39 11.01 -36.61
CA LYS A 332 4.70 11.67 -36.59
C LYS A 332 4.58 13.15 -36.16
N ILE A 333 5.59 13.64 -35.44
CA ILE A 333 5.80 15.08 -35.28
C ILE A 333 6.49 15.60 -36.56
N THR A 334 5.74 16.34 -37.37
CA THR A 334 6.23 16.96 -38.61
C THR A 334 6.56 18.45 -38.42
N PHE A 335 7.43 18.95 -39.29
CA PHE A 335 7.89 20.35 -39.30
C PHE A 335 7.66 20.95 -40.68
N GLU A 336 7.51 22.27 -40.75
CA GLU A 336 7.47 22.97 -42.03
C GLU A 336 8.81 22.82 -42.78
N PRO A 337 8.82 22.87 -44.14
CA PRO A 337 10.01 22.64 -44.93
C PRO A 337 11.19 23.53 -44.52
N ALA A 338 12.37 22.92 -44.35
CA ALA A 338 13.60 23.58 -43.89
C ALA A 338 13.47 24.42 -42.60
N SER A 339 12.48 24.11 -41.76
CA SER A 339 12.15 24.88 -40.54
C SER A 339 12.13 24.01 -39.28
N THR A 340 12.20 24.70 -38.14
CA THR A 340 11.96 24.18 -36.78
C THR A 340 10.52 24.42 -36.32
N ALA A 341 9.72 25.12 -37.12
CA ALA A 341 8.31 25.32 -36.85
C ALA A 341 7.55 23.99 -36.95
N ILE A 342 6.97 23.55 -35.83
CA ILE A 342 6.15 22.33 -35.76
C ILE A 342 4.85 22.54 -36.54
N SER A 343 4.52 21.60 -37.41
CA SER A 343 3.33 21.69 -38.26
C SER A 343 2.04 21.68 -37.42
N PRO A 344 0.97 22.40 -37.82
CA PRO A 344 -0.30 22.39 -37.10
C PRO A 344 -0.90 21.00 -36.91
N THR A 345 -0.62 20.06 -37.82
CA THR A 345 -1.10 18.67 -37.75
C THR A 345 -0.47 17.88 -36.58
N ALA A 346 0.75 18.22 -36.18
CA ALA A 346 1.46 17.59 -35.06
C ALA A 346 0.98 18.07 -33.67
N ARG A 347 0.08 19.06 -33.59
CA ARG A 347 -0.44 19.58 -32.31
C ARG A 347 -1.15 18.51 -31.48
N LYS A 348 -1.97 17.67 -32.12
CA LYS A 348 -2.69 16.57 -31.45
C LYS A 348 -1.74 15.53 -30.87
N VAL A 349 -0.63 15.27 -31.57
CA VAL A 349 0.43 14.35 -31.11
C VAL A 349 1.09 14.92 -29.85
N LEU A 350 1.44 16.20 -29.87
CA LEU A 350 2.02 16.88 -28.71
C LEU A 350 1.07 16.96 -27.51
N ASP A 351 -0.23 17.14 -27.74
CA ASP A 351 -1.24 17.10 -26.68
C ASP A 351 -1.31 15.71 -26.04
N ALA A 352 -1.33 14.65 -26.87
CA ALA A 352 -1.32 13.26 -26.40
C ALA A 352 -0.05 12.93 -25.60
N LEU A 353 1.13 13.33 -26.10
CA LEU A 353 2.40 13.15 -25.39
C LEU A 353 2.41 13.88 -24.04
N ALA A 354 1.91 15.12 -23.98
CA ALA A 354 1.84 15.90 -22.75
C ALA A 354 0.91 15.27 -21.71
N GLU A 355 -0.24 14.73 -22.12
CA GLU A 355 -1.18 14.05 -21.22
C GLU A 355 -0.63 12.70 -20.72
N THR A 356 0.09 11.96 -21.57
CA THR A 356 0.77 10.73 -21.15
C THR A 356 1.87 11.05 -20.14
N LEU A 357 2.73 12.04 -20.42
CA LEU A 357 3.81 12.46 -19.51
C LEU A 357 3.32 12.88 -18.11
N LYS A 358 2.12 13.46 -17.99
CA LYS A 358 1.54 13.83 -16.68
C LYS A 358 1.15 12.63 -15.82
N LYS A 359 0.90 11.48 -16.43
CA LYS A 359 0.50 10.23 -15.76
C LYS A 359 1.68 9.31 -15.49
N CYS A 360 2.82 9.59 -16.09
CA CYS A 360 4.02 8.80 -15.92
C CYS A 360 4.70 9.11 -14.58
N PRO A 361 5.38 8.12 -13.98
CA PRO A 361 6.32 8.39 -12.90
C PRO A 361 7.46 9.30 -13.39
N GLU A 362 8.25 9.85 -12.48
CA GLU A 362 9.41 10.66 -12.84
C GLU A 362 10.45 9.78 -13.55
N ILE A 363 10.71 10.05 -14.84
CA ILE A 363 11.63 9.29 -15.69
C ILE A 363 12.53 10.27 -16.44
N MET A 364 13.84 9.97 -16.50
CA MET A 364 14.79 10.72 -17.32
C MET A 364 14.70 10.27 -18.79
N LEU A 365 14.18 11.13 -19.64
CA LEU A 365 13.95 10.87 -21.06
C LEU A 365 14.77 11.81 -21.95
N GLU A 366 15.01 11.35 -23.16
CA GLU A 366 15.69 12.05 -24.23
C GLU A 366 14.77 12.11 -25.46
N ILE A 367 14.58 13.32 -25.97
CA ILE A 367 13.90 13.62 -27.23
C ILE A 367 14.99 13.64 -28.30
N GLY A 368 15.02 12.62 -29.14
CA GLY A 368 15.96 12.47 -30.24
C GLY A 368 15.38 13.02 -31.55
N GLY A 369 16.05 13.99 -32.17
CA GLY A 369 15.74 14.46 -33.51
C GLY A 369 16.59 13.75 -34.56
N HIS A 370 15.99 13.35 -35.68
CA HIS A 370 16.66 12.64 -36.78
C HIS A 370 16.30 13.25 -38.14
N THR A 371 17.25 13.27 -39.07
CA THR A 371 17.07 13.68 -40.47
C THR A 371 17.26 12.50 -41.42
N ASP A 372 16.97 12.70 -42.70
CA ASP A 372 17.47 11.84 -43.77
C ASP A 372 18.93 12.19 -44.12
N ALA A 373 19.52 11.44 -45.05
CA ALA A 373 20.91 11.61 -45.48
C ALA A 373 21.10 12.68 -46.58
N VAL A 374 20.14 13.59 -46.78
CA VAL A 374 20.23 14.62 -47.81
C VAL A 374 20.84 15.89 -47.22
N GLY A 375 21.94 16.36 -47.82
CA GLY A 375 22.61 17.60 -47.43
C GLY A 375 23.85 17.38 -46.55
N PRO A 376 24.50 18.46 -46.09
CA PRO A 376 25.69 18.37 -45.27
C PRO A 376 25.37 17.83 -43.87
N ALA A 377 26.16 16.86 -43.38
CA ALA A 377 25.97 16.24 -42.07
C ALA A 377 25.92 17.25 -40.90
N GLU A 378 26.74 18.30 -40.94
CA GLU A 378 26.75 19.36 -39.92
C GLU A 378 25.43 20.15 -39.90
N SER A 379 24.88 20.48 -41.07
CA SER A 379 23.57 21.12 -41.20
C SER A 379 22.44 20.22 -40.72
N ASN A 380 22.52 18.92 -41.02
CA ASN A 380 21.57 17.91 -40.56
C ASN A 380 21.58 17.75 -39.04
N ARG A 381 22.76 17.73 -38.41
CA ARG A 381 22.88 17.74 -36.95
C ARG A 381 22.26 18.99 -36.34
N GLY A 382 22.61 20.18 -36.81
CA GLY A 382 22.04 21.44 -36.30
C GLY A 382 20.52 21.49 -36.41
N LEU A 383 19.96 21.08 -37.57
CA LEU A 383 18.52 21.04 -37.79
C LEU A 383 17.82 20.03 -36.87
N SER A 384 18.39 18.84 -36.70
CA SER A 384 17.82 17.80 -35.83
C SER A 384 17.79 18.21 -34.36
N GLN A 385 18.85 18.88 -33.88
CA GLN A 385 18.94 19.41 -32.51
C GLN A 385 17.87 20.46 -32.27
N ALA A 386 17.78 21.45 -33.15
CA ALA A 386 16.80 22.53 -33.01
C ALA A 386 15.34 22.03 -33.08
N ARG A 387 15.08 20.95 -33.82
CA ARG A 387 13.77 20.29 -33.86
C ARG A 387 13.45 19.55 -32.57
N ALA A 388 14.41 18.83 -31.98
CA ALA A 388 14.22 18.17 -30.68
C ALA A 388 13.95 19.19 -29.57
N GLU A 389 14.66 20.32 -29.57
CA GLU A 389 14.44 21.43 -28.63
C GLU A 389 13.06 22.07 -28.81
N ALA A 390 12.62 22.27 -30.06
CA ALA A 390 11.29 22.80 -30.35
C ALA A 390 10.17 21.89 -29.77
N VAL A 391 10.34 20.57 -29.81
CA VAL A 391 9.41 19.61 -29.19
C VAL A 391 9.41 19.74 -27.67
N LEU A 392 10.58 19.85 -27.04
CA LEU A 392 10.71 20.04 -25.60
C LEU A 392 9.97 21.31 -25.13
N VAL A 393 10.20 22.43 -25.81
CA VAL A 393 9.51 23.71 -25.54
C VAL A 393 8.00 23.58 -25.75
N ALA A 394 7.57 22.87 -26.79
CA ALA A 394 6.16 22.67 -27.07
C ALA A 394 5.45 21.80 -26.02
N LEU A 395 6.13 20.83 -25.41
CA LEU A 395 5.63 20.04 -24.28
C LEU A 395 5.58 20.88 -23.00
N GLN A 396 6.59 21.72 -22.76
CA GLN A 396 6.60 22.65 -21.63
C GLN A 396 5.42 23.63 -21.69
N ALA A 397 5.12 24.19 -22.87
CA ALA A 397 3.97 25.06 -23.07
C ALA A 397 2.62 24.38 -22.76
N ARG A 398 2.56 23.05 -22.84
CA ARG A 398 1.39 22.21 -22.50
C ARG A 398 1.35 21.77 -21.03
N ARG A 399 2.25 22.32 -20.21
CA ARG A 399 2.41 21.96 -18.79
C ARG A 399 2.75 20.49 -18.58
N ALA A 400 3.45 19.86 -19.52
CA ALA A 400 4.02 18.54 -19.28
C ALA A 400 5.18 18.66 -18.27
N PRO A 401 5.41 17.65 -17.41
CA PRO A 401 6.59 17.61 -16.55
C PRO A 401 7.86 17.45 -17.41
N VAL A 402 8.62 18.53 -17.59
CA VAL A 402 9.81 18.55 -18.46
C VAL A 402 11.15 18.43 -17.71
N ALA A 403 11.14 18.39 -16.38
CA ALA A 403 12.36 18.35 -15.57
C ALA A 403 13.24 17.11 -15.88
N GLY A 404 12.62 15.99 -16.26
CA GLY A 404 13.30 14.77 -16.69
C GLY A 404 13.62 14.71 -18.18
N LEU A 405 13.25 15.70 -19.00
CA LEU A 405 13.42 15.65 -20.46
C LEU A 405 14.69 16.37 -20.90
N SER A 406 15.38 15.79 -21.89
CA SER A 406 16.52 16.38 -22.59
C SER A 406 16.30 16.29 -24.10
N ALA A 407 16.92 17.16 -24.89
CA ALA A 407 16.78 17.18 -26.34
C ALA A 407 18.15 16.96 -27.02
N TYR A 408 18.21 16.03 -27.97
CA TYR A 408 19.44 15.69 -28.69
C TYR A 408 19.19 15.50 -30.19
N GLY A 409 20.05 16.08 -31.02
CA GLY A 409 20.03 15.99 -32.47
C GLY A 409 21.02 14.97 -32.99
N TYR A 410 20.52 13.89 -33.59
CA TYR A 410 21.33 12.81 -34.16
C TYR A 410 21.68 13.03 -35.63
N GLY A 411 21.11 14.04 -36.29
CA GLY A 411 21.24 14.22 -37.74
C GLY A 411 20.85 12.96 -38.50
N GLU A 412 21.72 12.54 -39.42
CA GLU A 412 21.55 11.35 -40.26
C GLU A 412 22.20 10.08 -39.71
N ASP A 413 22.83 10.15 -38.52
CA ASP A 413 23.73 9.12 -38.00
C ASP A 413 23.00 7.80 -37.60
N ASN A 414 21.67 7.86 -37.42
CA ASN A 414 20.85 6.73 -36.96
C ASN A 414 19.63 6.46 -37.88
N PRO A 415 19.85 6.01 -39.13
CA PRO A 415 18.77 5.71 -40.06
C PRO A 415 18.03 4.43 -39.63
N ILE A 416 16.71 4.46 -39.74
CA ILE A 416 15.82 3.30 -39.51
C ILE A 416 15.29 2.68 -40.81
N ALA A 417 15.49 3.37 -41.93
CA ALA A 417 15.09 2.92 -43.25
C ALA A 417 16.09 3.36 -44.34
N ASN A 418 15.96 2.77 -45.52
CA ASN A 418 16.88 3.00 -46.63
C ASN A 418 16.71 4.42 -47.23
N ASN A 419 17.75 5.27 -47.09
CA ASN A 419 17.79 6.64 -47.61
C ASN A 419 17.73 6.75 -49.14
N ALA A 420 17.92 5.64 -49.88
CA ALA A 420 17.77 5.64 -51.33
C ALA A 420 16.31 5.85 -51.79
N THR A 421 15.33 5.54 -50.95
CA THR A 421 13.90 5.65 -51.26
C THR A 421 13.28 6.86 -50.56
N GLU A 422 12.29 7.51 -51.19
CA GLU A 422 11.56 8.62 -50.53
C GLU A 422 10.84 8.15 -49.26
N ALA A 423 10.23 6.96 -49.30
CA ALA A 423 9.59 6.37 -48.12
C ALA A 423 10.59 6.15 -46.98
N GLY A 424 11.82 5.71 -47.28
CA GLY A 424 12.85 5.53 -46.26
C GLY A 424 13.41 6.85 -45.73
N ARG A 425 13.57 7.87 -46.57
CA ARG A 425 13.92 9.22 -46.11
C ARG A 425 12.85 9.80 -45.19
N ASP A 426 11.57 9.64 -45.54
CA ASP A 426 10.46 10.09 -44.70
C ASP A 426 10.39 9.35 -43.35
N ALA A 427 10.73 8.06 -43.31
CA ALA A 427 10.85 7.33 -42.05
C ALA A 427 12.03 7.83 -41.20
N ASN A 428 13.16 8.22 -41.82
CA ASN A 428 14.33 8.71 -41.11
C ASN A 428 14.12 10.10 -40.49
N ARG A 429 13.33 10.97 -41.15
CA ARG A 429 12.90 12.28 -40.62
C ARG A 429 11.89 12.10 -39.48
N ARG A 430 12.36 11.92 -38.24
CA ARG A 430 11.50 11.59 -37.09
C ARG A 430 11.96 12.23 -35.78
N ILE A 431 11.04 12.25 -34.82
CA ILE A 431 11.32 12.49 -33.41
C ILE A 431 11.15 11.15 -32.67
N SER A 432 12.08 10.84 -31.78
CA SER A 432 11.99 9.69 -30.87
C SER A 432 12.01 10.15 -29.42
N ILE A 433 11.37 9.40 -28.53
CA ILE A 433 11.53 9.57 -27.09
C ILE A 433 12.11 8.28 -26.53
N THR A 434 13.26 8.37 -25.87
CA THR A 434 13.98 7.22 -25.30
C THR A 434 14.42 7.53 -23.88
N ARG A 435 14.78 6.52 -23.08
CA ARG A 435 15.41 6.75 -21.77
C ARG A 435 16.81 7.35 -21.97
N ARG A 436 17.20 8.35 -21.17
CA ARG A 436 18.53 8.98 -21.23
C ARG A 436 19.63 7.99 -20.82
N LYS A 437 20.72 7.89 -21.59
CA LYS A 437 21.82 6.94 -21.33
C LYS A 437 22.68 7.28 -20.10
N ASP A 438 22.82 8.56 -19.75
CA ASP A 438 23.65 9.05 -18.64
C ASP A 438 23.20 8.61 -17.24
N ASP A 439 21.98 8.08 -17.08
CA ASP A 439 21.56 7.44 -15.83
C ASP A 439 22.38 6.18 -15.54
N THR A 440 22.90 5.52 -16.59
CA THR A 440 23.76 4.34 -16.40
C THR A 440 25.13 4.72 -15.82
N ASP A 441 25.62 5.93 -16.08
CA ASP A 441 27.02 6.32 -15.77
C ASP A 441 27.13 7.31 -14.60
N ARG A 442 26.12 8.15 -14.34
CA ARG A 442 26.11 9.05 -13.16
C ARG A 442 25.76 8.34 -11.85
N GLU A 443 24.87 7.35 -11.85
CA GLU A 443 24.68 6.47 -10.68
C GLU A 443 25.98 5.72 -10.35
N ASN A 444 26.70 5.23 -11.36
CA ASN A 444 27.97 4.53 -11.18
C ASN A 444 29.09 5.44 -10.64
N THR A 445 29.16 6.71 -11.08
CA THR A 445 30.23 7.64 -10.66
C THR A 445 29.98 8.27 -9.28
N ALA A 446 28.72 8.54 -8.92
CA ALA A 446 28.37 9.03 -7.58
C ALA A 446 28.63 7.96 -6.49
N ILE A 447 28.44 6.68 -6.83
CA ILE A 447 28.77 5.54 -5.96
C ILE A 447 30.29 5.38 -5.81
N LEU A 448 31.08 5.52 -6.89
CA LEU A 448 32.55 5.46 -6.83
C LEU A 448 33.19 6.61 -6.04
N GLY A 449 32.59 7.81 -6.06
CA GLY A 449 33.06 8.95 -5.28
C GLY A 449 32.82 8.84 -3.76
N LEU A 450 31.82 8.07 -3.34
CA LEU A 450 31.50 7.83 -1.91
C LEU A 450 32.32 6.69 -1.29
N ILE A 451 33.06 5.91 -2.10
CA ILE A 451 33.89 4.78 -1.63
C ILE A 451 35.33 5.23 -1.31
N ASN A 452 35.77 6.43 -1.74
CA ASN A 452 37.15 6.91 -1.61
C ASN A 452 37.40 7.97 -0.51
N ASP A 453 36.43 8.28 0.36
CA ASP A 453 36.59 9.32 1.40
C ASP A 453 37.11 8.77 2.76
N ASP A 454 37.71 7.57 2.79
CA ASP A 454 38.26 6.92 4.00
C ASP A 454 39.74 7.27 4.31
N GLU A 455 40.36 8.20 3.58
CA GLU A 455 41.70 8.73 3.89
C GLU A 455 41.67 10.20 4.35
N ARG A 456 40.96 10.49 5.44
CA ARG A 456 41.19 11.72 6.22
C ARG A 456 41.72 11.37 7.61
N PRO A 457 42.89 11.88 8.03
CA PRO A 457 43.42 11.60 9.35
C PRO A 457 42.52 12.21 10.43
N SER A 458 42.06 11.35 11.34
CA SER A 458 41.31 11.69 12.55
C SER A 458 42.08 12.68 13.42
N PHE A 459 41.58 13.91 13.57
CA PHE A 459 41.98 14.81 14.65
C PHE A 459 41.19 14.45 15.92
N ALA A 460 41.85 13.75 16.85
CA ALA A 460 41.34 13.58 18.21
C ALA A 460 41.50 14.88 19.02
N PRO A 461 40.56 15.24 19.92
CA PRO A 461 40.74 16.37 20.83
C PRO A 461 41.68 15.97 21.98
N ALA A 462 42.74 16.76 22.19
CA ALA A 462 43.64 16.60 23.33
C ALA A 462 42.93 17.02 24.63
N GLN A 463 42.79 16.09 25.57
CA GLN A 463 42.42 16.38 26.96
C GLN A 463 43.62 16.93 27.71
N ASP A 464 43.52 18.18 28.14
CA ASP A 464 44.51 18.86 28.97
C ASP A 464 44.30 18.45 30.45
N ALA A 465 44.98 17.39 30.87
CA ALA A 465 45.01 16.94 32.26
C ALA A 465 46.17 17.62 33.00
N MET A 466 45.90 18.75 33.67
CA MET A 466 46.82 19.36 34.62
C MET A 466 47.10 18.40 35.80
N ARG A 467 48.34 17.90 35.88
CA ARG A 467 48.91 17.24 37.07
C ARG A 467 49.34 18.29 38.12
N PRO A 468 48.99 18.14 39.41
CA PRO A 468 49.52 19.01 40.46
C PRO A 468 50.97 18.62 40.82
N LYS A 469 51.84 19.63 40.98
CA LYS A 469 53.24 19.46 41.42
C LYS A 469 53.31 19.03 42.90
N PRO A 470 54.24 18.13 43.28
CA PRO A 470 54.44 17.75 44.67
C PRO A 470 55.22 18.80 45.47
N ARG A 471 54.86 18.98 46.75
CA ARG A 471 55.61 19.79 47.73
C ARG A 471 56.99 19.17 48.01
N PRO A 472 58.04 19.98 48.20
CA PRO A 472 59.32 19.48 48.70
C PRO A 472 59.28 19.29 50.23
N SER A 473 59.85 18.19 50.70
CA SER A 473 60.33 17.93 52.06
C SER A 473 61.87 17.81 51.98
N SER A 474 62.73 18.34 52.86
CA SER A 474 62.62 19.09 54.12
C SER A 474 64.06 19.48 54.52
N MET A 475 64.29 20.70 55.04
CA MET A 475 65.27 21.04 56.08
C MET A 475 64.76 22.25 56.85
#